data_AF-A0A8C4F1E5-F1
#
_entry.id   AF-A0A8C4F1E5-F1
#
_cell.length_a   1.000
_cell.length_b   1.000
_cell.length_c   1.000
_cell.angle_alpha   90.00
_cell.angle_beta   90.00
_cell.angle_gamma   90.00
#
_symmetry.space_group_name_H-M   'P 1'
#
loop_
_entity.id
_entity.type
_entity.pdbx_description
1 polymer ?
#
loop_
_entity_poly.entity_id
_entity_poly.type
_entity_poly.pdbx_seq_one_letter_code
_entity_poly.pdbx_strand_id
1 'polypeptide(L)'
;MQRVVGLLAAVLSLLAEQCWADGGGPSLAERVIWAVNAGGEAHVDVHGIHFRKDPLEGKLGKASDYGVRLPILRSSPEDQILYQTERYNEDTFGYDVPIREEGDYILVMKYAEVYFAQSQQKVFDVRLNGHVVVKDLDIFDRVGHSTAHDEIVPFSIRRGKLSVQGEVSTFNGKLTVEFVKGYYDNPKVCALYVMKGTLEDVPKLQPHPGLEKPEEEDGEEEEDSEGGEEGGKIKVTPGSKNRVQSGPRTPNPYAADNSSLMFPILVAFGVFIPTLFCLCRL
;
A
#
# COMPACT_ATOMS: atom_id res chain seq x y z
N MET A 1 28.72 -44.27 41.06
CA MET A 1 28.84 -42.88 40.56
C MET A 1 28.70 -42.74 39.05
N GLN A 2 28.98 -43.76 38.21
CA GLN A 2 28.87 -43.65 36.75
C GLN A 2 27.45 -43.41 36.20
N ARG A 3 26.40 -43.95 36.84
CA ARG A 3 25.02 -43.94 36.30
C ARG A 3 24.28 -42.61 36.45
N VAL A 4 24.70 -41.75 37.40
CA VAL A 4 24.05 -40.46 37.67
C VAL A 4 24.56 -39.36 36.73
N VAL A 5 25.81 -39.46 36.29
CA VAL A 5 26.43 -38.50 35.34
C VAL A 5 25.83 -38.65 33.93
N GLY A 6 25.47 -39.87 33.52
CA GLY A 6 24.84 -40.12 32.22
C GLY A 6 23.42 -39.56 32.10
N LEU A 7 22.65 -39.56 33.19
CA LEU A 7 21.30 -38.98 33.19
C LEU A 7 21.33 -37.44 33.13
N LEU A 8 22.27 -36.80 33.82
CA LEU A 8 22.45 -35.34 33.78
C LEU A 8 22.92 -34.84 32.42
N ALA A 9 23.80 -35.58 31.74
CA ALA A 9 24.23 -35.26 30.38
C ALA A 9 23.10 -35.42 29.36
N ALA A 10 22.25 -36.45 29.51
CA ALA A 10 21.09 -36.67 28.63
C ALA A 10 19.99 -35.60 28.82
N VAL A 11 19.77 -35.12 30.05
CA VAL A 11 18.79 -34.05 30.32
C VAL A 11 19.31 -32.68 29.86
N LEU A 12 20.62 -32.40 29.95
CA LEU A 12 21.21 -31.19 29.34
C LEU A 12 21.20 -31.23 27.81
N SER A 13 21.34 -32.41 27.19
CA SER A 13 21.22 -32.57 25.73
C SER A 13 19.77 -32.35 25.27
N LEU A 14 18.79 -32.90 26.00
CA LEU A 14 17.38 -32.69 25.67
C LEU A 14 16.96 -31.22 25.83
N LEU A 15 17.49 -30.50 26.82
CA LEU A 15 17.22 -29.06 26.98
C LEU A 15 17.94 -28.19 25.93
N ALA A 16 19.01 -28.69 25.30
CA ALA A 16 19.68 -28.01 24.19
C ALA A 16 19.01 -28.30 22.83
N GLU A 17 18.40 -29.48 22.66
CA GLU A 17 17.71 -29.89 21.43
C GLU A 17 16.25 -29.38 21.35
N GLN A 18 15.70 -28.82 22.43
CA GLN A 18 14.41 -28.13 22.41
C GLN A 18 14.48 -26.67 21.92
N CYS A 19 15.66 -26.15 21.58
CA CYS A 19 15.82 -24.78 21.06
C CYS A 19 15.97 -24.73 19.53
N TRP A 20 15.75 -25.84 18.84
CA TRP A 20 15.83 -25.96 17.38
C TRP A 20 14.44 -26.21 16.79
N ALA A 21 13.54 -25.24 16.98
CA ALA A 21 12.28 -25.16 16.26
C ALA A 21 11.77 -23.72 16.27
N ASP A 22 12.62 -22.78 15.86
CA ASP A 22 12.12 -21.55 15.25
C ASP A 22 12.80 -21.46 13.89
N GLY A 23 12.03 -21.22 12.84
CA GLY A 23 12.54 -21.03 11.48
C GLY A 23 13.34 -19.72 11.45
N GLY A 24 14.57 -19.77 11.95
CA GLY A 24 15.35 -18.63 12.43
C GLY A 24 15.96 -17.77 11.33
N GLY A 25 15.11 -17.19 10.48
CA GLY A 25 15.45 -15.96 9.79
C GLY A 25 15.32 -14.78 10.75
N PRO A 26 16.07 -13.68 10.54
CA PRO A 26 15.88 -12.46 11.31
C PRO A 26 14.44 -11.97 11.18
N SER A 27 13.87 -11.47 12.27
CA SER A 27 12.51 -10.92 12.25
C SER A 27 12.41 -9.74 11.30
N LEU A 28 11.19 -9.37 10.86
CA LEU A 28 11.01 -8.21 9.98
C LEU A 28 11.64 -6.95 10.59
N ALA A 29 11.42 -6.73 11.88
CA ALA A 29 11.97 -5.62 12.64
C ALA A 29 13.51 -5.57 12.60
N GLU A 30 14.18 -6.72 12.68
CA GLU A 30 15.64 -6.83 12.61
C GLU A 30 16.20 -6.52 11.22
N ARG A 31 15.39 -6.71 10.17
CA ARG A 31 15.76 -6.41 8.79
C ARG A 31 15.55 -4.95 8.41
N VAL A 32 14.77 -4.20 9.19
CA VAL A 32 14.58 -2.76 8.99
C VAL A 32 15.82 -2.00 9.44
N ILE A 33 16.45 -1.28 8.51
CA ILE A 33 17.65 -0.48 8.80
C ILE A 33 17.30 0.96 9.18
N TRP A 34 16.12 1.44 8.76
CA TRP A 34 15.68 2.81 8.99
C TRP A 34 14.17 2.93 8.80
N ALA A 35 13.48 3.63 9.70
CA ALA A 35 12.03 3.87 9.64
C ALA A 35 11.67 5.20 10.32
N VAL A 36 10.73 5.94 9.72
CA VAL A 36 10.28 7.26 10.19
C VAL A 36 8.77 7.40 10.04
N ASN A 37 8.12 7.89 11.10
CA ASN A 37 6.75 8.38 11.06
C ASN A 37 6.78 9.88 10.68
N ALA A 38 6.37 10.20 9.46
CA ALA A 38 6.47 11.56 8.94
C ALA A 38 5.34 12.44 9.48
N GLY A 39 5.70 13.60 10.02
CA GLY A 39 4.79 14.52 10.69
C GLY A 39 4.29 14.04 12.06
N GLY A 40 4.76 12.90 12.55
CA GLY A 40 4.30 12.30 13.80
C GLY A 40 5.42 11.95 14.79
N GLU A 41 4.98 11.46 15.95
CA GLU A 41 5.85 10.94 17.00
C GLU A 41 6.34 9.51 16.69
N ALA A 42 7.31 9.02 17.48
CA ALA A 42 7.79 7.65 17.36
C ALA A 42 6.67 6.63 17.63
N HIS A 43 6.68 5.54 16.90
CA HIS A 43 5.67 4.47 16.98
C HIS A 43 6.30 3.11 16.65
N VAL A 44 5.77 2.03 17.24
CA VAL A 44 6.15 0.66 16.92
C VAL A 44 4.93 -0.01 16.33
N ASP A 45 5.05 -0.52 15.11
CA ASP A 45 3.94 -1.19 14.42
C ASP A 45 3.69 -2.61 14.95
N VAL A 46 2.59 -3.23 14.51
CA VAL A 46 2.22 -4.60 14.89
C VAL A 46 3.25 -5.67 14.47
N HIS A 47 4.15 -5.34 13.55
CA HIS A 47 5.24 -6.22 13.09
C HIS A 47 6.56 -5.96 13.82
N GLY A 48 6.57 -5.07 14.82
CA GLY A 48 7.72 -4.71 15.63
C GLY A 48 8.66 -3.69 14.96
N ILE A 49 8.29 -3.09 13.83
CA ILE A 49 9.07 -2.04 13.17
C ILE A 49 8.99 -0.77 14.01
N HIS A 50 10.14 -0.30 14.49
CA HIS A 50 10.24 0.95 15.25
C HIS A 50 10.42 2.16 14.31
N PHE A 51 9.31 2.84 14.04
CA PHE A 51 9.28 4.13 13.36
C PHE A 51 9.74 5.23 14.32
N ARG A 52 10.82 5.91 13.95
CA ARG A 52 11.33 7.04 14.73
C ARG A 52 10.47 8.27 14.49
N LYS A 53 10.48 9.16 15.47
CA LYS A 53 9.97 10.53 15.34
C LYS A 53 10.61 11.21 14.12
N ASP A 54 9.81 12.04 13.45
CA ASP A 54 10.24 12.72 12.23
C ASP A 54 11.50 13.60 12.42
N PRO A 55 12.63 13.29 11.74
CA PRO A 55 13.87 14.06 11.86
C PRO A 55 13.80 15.47 11.24
N LEU A 56 12.80 15.75 10.41
CA LEU A 56 12.57 17.03 9.73
C LEU A 56 11.66 17.96 10.53
N GLU A 57 11.11 17.52 11.67
CA GLU A 57 10.29 18.38 12.53
C GLU A 57 11.05 19.65 12.94
N GLY A 58 10.39 20.81 12.80
CA GLY A 58 10.96 22.12 13.07
C GLY A 58 12.04 22.58 12.08
N LYS A 59 12.35 21.80 11.03
CA LYS A 59 13.41 22.12 10.05
C LYS A 59 12.88 22.31 8.64
N LEU A 60 12.05 21.38 8.13
CA LEU A 60 11.62 21.38 6.73
C LEU A 60 10.19 20.83 6.58
N GLY A 61 9.37 21.49 5.76
CA GLY A 61 7.99 21.10 5.53
C GLY A 61 7.08 21.32 6.75
N LYS A 62 5.81 20.98 6.59
CA LYS A 62 4.76 21.11 7.60
C LYS A 62 4.28 19.72 8.01
N ALA A 63 4.21 19.49 9.32
CA ALA A 63 3.55 18.32 9.89
C ALA A 63 2.04 18.56 9.92
N SER A 64 1.26 17.51 9.69
CA SER A 64 -0.20 17.54 9.73
C SER A 64 -0.72 16.29 10.43
N ASP A 65 -1.67 16.49 11.35
CA ASP A 65 -2.39 15.47 12.08
C ASP A 65 -3.86 15.37 11.63
N TYR A 66 -4.20 15.98 10.48
CA TYR A 66 -5.58 16.06 10.01
C TYR A 66 -6.24 14.68 9.89
N GLY A 67 -5.47 13.66 9.49
CA GLY A 67 -5.93 12.28 9.35
C GLY A 67 -6.32 11.60 10.67
N VAL A 68 -5.86 12.08 11.84
CA VAL A 68 -6.15 11.47 13.16
C VAL A 68 -7.64 11.42 13.47
N ARG A 69 -8.44 12.29 12.83
CA ARG A 69 -9.90 12.37 13.01
C ARG A 69 -10.66 11.34 12.17
N LEU A 70 -9.97 10.60 11.31
CA LEU A 70 -10.56 9.73 10.31
C LEU A 70 -10.06 8.29 10.50
N PRO A 71 -10.95 7.29 10.42
CA PRO A 71 -10.49 5.91 10.35
C PRO A 71 -9.79 5.68 9.02
N ILE A 72 -8.60 5.07 9.04
CA ILE A 72 -7.88 4.72 7.81
C ILE A 72 -8.18 3.27 7.44
N LEU A 73 -8.92 3.08 6.35
CA LEU A 73 -9.25 1.76 5.82
C LEU A 73 -7.98 1.01 5.40
N ARG A 74 -8.05 -0.33 5.43
CA ARG A 74 -6.97 -1.27 5.09
C ARG A 74 -5.78 -1.35 6.07
N SER A 75 -5.79 -0.56 7.14
CA SER A 75 -4.76 -0.55 8.18
C SER A 75 -5.26 -1.15 9.49
N SER A 76 -4.36 -1.75 10.28
CA SER A 76 -4.70 -2.24 11.61
C SER A 76 -5.04 -1.05 12.54
N PRO A 77 -5.90 -1.22 13.56
CA PRO A 77 -6.20 -0.15 14.51
C PRO A 77 -4.98 0.45 15.20
N GLU A 78 -3.96 -0.38 15.46
CA GLU A 78 -2.73 0.02 16.14
C GLU A 78 -1.81 0.83 15.22
N ASP A 79 -1.77 0.50 13.93
CA ASP A 79 -0.89 1.14 12.94
C ASP A 79 -1.54 2.34 12.22
N GLN A 80 -2.81 2.67 12.49
CA GLN A 80 -3.49 3.78 11.80
C GLN A 80 -2.69 5.08 11.92
N ILE A 81 -2.00 5.29 13.04
CA ILE A 81 -1.19 6.49 13.27
C ILE A 81 -0.15 6.71 12.17
N LEU A 82 0.41 5.64 11.58
CA LEU A 82 1.39 5.69 10.48
C LEU A 82 0.80 6.16 9.15
N TYR A 83 -0.53 6.25 9.05
CA TYR A 83 -1.27 6.77 7.92
C TYR A 83 -2.04 8.06 8.24
N GLN A 84 -2.20 8.39 9.52
CA GLN A 84 -2.97 9.55 9.99
C GLN A 84 -2.14 10.82 10.15
N THR A 85 -0.84 10.68 10.46
CA THR A 85 0.10 11.80 10.43
C THR A 85 0.80 11.86 9.09
N GLU A 86 1.12 13.08 8.64
CA GLU A 86 1.86 13.29 7.40
C GLU A 86 2.79 14.49 7.48
N ARG A 87 3.85 14.45 6.68
CA ARG A 87 4.63 15.63 6.32
C ARG A 87 4.37 15.98 4.87
N TYR A 88 4.07 17.24 4.61
CA TYR A 88 4.04 17.81 3.27
C TYR A 88 4.92 19.06 3.19
N ASN A 89 5.27 19.48 1.97
CA ASN A 89 6.00 20.72 1.77
C ASN A 89 5.53 21.44 0.49
N GLU A 90 5.64 22.75 0.46
CA GLU A 90 5.28 23.57 -0.72
C GLU A 90 6.29 23.38 -1.87
N ASP A 91 7.50 22.90 -1.55
CA ASP A 91 8.57 22.56 -2.47
C ASP A 91 8.96 21.07 -2.36
N THR A 92 9.86 20.64 -3.25
CA THR A 92 10.48 19.31 -3.17
C THR A 92 11.20 19.13 -1.84
N PHE A 93 10.98 18.00 -1.17
CA PHE A 93 11.65 17.64 0.08
C PHE A 93 11.97 16.14 0.10
N GLY A 94 12.79 15.69 1.04
CA GLY A 94 13.19 14.30 1.08
C GLY A 94 13.85 13.87 2.37
N TYR A 95 14.11 12.57 2.46
CA TYR A 95 14.83 11.94 3.57
C TYR A 95 16.13 11.33 3.06
N ASP A 96 17.15 11.40 3.93
CA ASP A 96 18.44 10.78 3.72
C ASP A 96 18.58 9.55 4.62
N VAL A 97 18.73 8.38 4.00
CA VAL A 97 18.88 7.09 4.68
C VAL A 97 20.32 6.60 4.54
N PRO A 98 21.10 6.50 5.63
CA PRO A 98 22.44 5.96 5.57
C PRO A 98 22.41 4.44 5.36
N ILE A 99 23.06 3.94 4.30
CA ILE A 99 23.16 2.50 4.01
C ILE A 99 24.64 2.13 3.89
N ARG A 100 25.10 1.21 4.74
CA ARG A 100 26.51 0.82 4.84
C ARG A 100 26.81 -0.53 4.17
N GLU A 101 25.80 -1.39 4.09
CA GLU A 101 25.96 -2.75 3.57
C GLU A 101 25.45 -2.87 2.15
N GLU A 102 26.11 -3.73 1.38
CA GLU A 102 25.59 -4.19 0.10
C GLU A 102 24.46 -5.22 0.33
N GLY A 103 23.51 -5.25 -0.59
CA GLY A 103 22.35 -6.13 -0.49
C GLY A 103 21.17 -5.68 -1.32
N ASP A 104 20.12 -6.48 -1.25
CA ASP A 104 18.81 -6.18 -1.82
C ASP A 104 17.94 -5.57 -0.71
N TYR A 105 17.29 -4.46 -1.05
CA TYR A 105 16.54 -3.63 -0.13
C TYR A 105 15.18 -3.29 -0.72
N ILE A 106 14.24 -3.02 0.18
CA ILE A 106 12.92 -2.54 -0.14
C ILE A 106 12.71 -1.21 0.58
N LEU A 107 12.32 -0.18 -0.16
CA LEU A 107 11.76 1.05 0.37
C LEU A 107 10.24 0.93 0.35
N VAL A 108 9.61 1.08 1.50
CA VAL A 108 8.16 1.15 1.62
C VAL A 108 7.78 2.55 2.07
N MET A 109 6.89 3.18 1.31
CA MET A 109 6.35 4.51 1.60
C MET A 109 4.85 4.39 1.80
N LYS A 110 4.38 4.88 2.93
CA LYS A 110 2.99 4.81 3.39
C LYS A 110 2.29 6.14 3.13
N TYR A 111 1.09 6.07 2.59
CA TYR A 111 0.26 7.20 2.22
C TYR A 111 -1.21 6.95 2.58
N ALA A 112 -1.94 8.01 2.88
CA ALA A 112 -3.39 8.03 2.85
C ALA A 112 -3.88 9.41 2.40
N GLU A 113 -4.78 9.51 1.44
CA GLU A 113 -5.38 10.81 1.09
C GLU A 113 -6.53 11.11 2.05
N VAL A 114 -6.43 12.22 2.77
CA VAL A 114 -7.38 12.60 3.83
C VAL A 114 -7.95 14.00 3.66
N TYR A 115 -7.44 14.77 2.69
CA TYR A 115 -7.81 16.17 2.48
C TYR A 115 -8.62 16.34 1.19
N PHE A 116 -8.15 15.76 0.09
CA PHE A 116 -8.80 15.86 -1.21
C PHE A 116 -9.77 14.72 -1.45
N ALA A 117 -10.92 15.05 -2.03
CA ALA A 117 -12.00 14.11 -2.31
C ALA A 117 -12.16 13.79 -3.81
N GLN A 118 -11.15 14.11 -4.63
CA GLN A 118 -11.16 13.90 -6.08
C GLN A 118 -9.75 13.61 -6.63
N SER A 119 -9.68 12.80 -7.70
CA SER A 119 -8.44 12.57 -8.45
C SER A 119 -7.94 13.86 -9.09
N GLN A 120 -6.64 13.89 -9.41
CA GLN A 120 -5.91 14.97 -10.06
C GLN A 120 -5.89 16.28 -9.25
N GLN A 121 -6.11 16.22 -7.94
CA GLN A 121 -5.93 17.38 -7.06
C GLN A 121 -4.54 17.43 -6.43
N LYS A 122 -3.96 16.26 -6.14
CA LYS A 122 -2.60 16.13 -5.61
C LYS A 122 -1.86 15.07 -6.41
N VAL A 123 -0.89 15.52 -7.20
CA VAL A 123 -0.06 14.66 -8.02
C VAL A 123 1.40 15.09 -7.87
N PHE A 124 2.27 14.16 -7.54
CA PHE A 124 3.70 14.40 -7.33
C PHE A 124 4.53 13.19 -7.75
N ASP A 125 5.82 13.39 -8.00
CA ASP A 125 6.74 12.29 -8.28
C ASP A 125 7.51 11.89 -7.02
N VAL A 126 7.99 10.65 -7.00
CA VAL A 126 8.95 10.16 -6.02
C VAL A 126 10.24 9.79 -6.73
N ARG A 127 11.35 10.30 -6.22
CA ARG A 127 12.70 9.98 -6.70
C ARG A 127 13.52 9.28 -5.64
N LEU A 128 14.40 8.41 -6.10
CA LEU A 128 15.37 7.69 -5.28
C LEU A 128 16.75 7.88 -5.92
N ASN A 129 17.63 8.61 -5.24
CA ASN A 129 18.92 9.08 -5.76
C ASN A 129 18.82 9.75 -7.15
N GLY A 130 17.78 10.57 -7.35
CA GLY A 130 17.51 11.25 -8.62
C GLY A 130 16.79 10.43 -9.68
N HIS A 131 16.64 9.11 -9.50
CA HIS A 131 15.86 8.24 -10.38
C HIS A 131 14.37 8.35 -10.04
N VAL A 132 13.50 8.60 -11.01
CA VAL A 132 12.05 8.64 -10.79
C VAL A 132 11.55 7.21 -10.59
N VAL A 133 11.08 6.88 -9.39
CA VAL A 133 10.61 5.54 -9.03
C VAL A 133 9.09 5.44 -8.97
N VAL A 134 8.40 6.53 -8.67
CA VAL A 134 6.96 6.63 -8.80
C VAL A 134 6.68 7.93 -9.52
N LYS A 135 6.00 7.84 -10.67
CA LYS A 135 5.66 8.99 -11.49
C LYS A 135 4.18 9.31 -11.38
N ASP A 136 3.85 10.59 -11.31
CA ASP A 136 2.48 11.11 -11.30
C ASP A 136 1.62 10.43 -10.21
N LEU A 137 2.16 10.30 -8.99
CA LEU A 137 1.47 9.65 -7.86
C LEU A 137 0.26 10.48 -7.44
N ASP A 138 -0.91 9.91 -7.66
CA ASP A 138 -2.21 10.41 -7.20
C ASP A 138 -2.81 9.41 -6.20
N ILE A 139 -2.70 9.71 -4.91
CA ILE A 139 -3.12 8.77 -3.85
C ILE A 139 -4.64 8.58 -3.89
N PHE A 140 -5.41 9.62 -4.19
CA PHE A 140 -6.87 9.53 -4.27
C PHE A 140 -7.28 8.62 -5.44
N ASP A 141 -6.65 8.77 -6.60
CA ASP A 141 -6.96 7.93 -7.76
C ASP A 141 -6.65 6.44 -7.52
N ARG A 142 -5.63 6.15 -6.70
CA ARG A 142 -5.22 4.77 -6.37
C ARG A 142 -6.17 4.08 -5.40
N VAL A 143 -6.57 4.75 -4.33
CA VAL A 143 -7.26 4.09 -3.19
C VAL A 143 -8.47 4.84 -2.66
N GLY A 144 -8.77 6.03 -3.19
CA GLY A 144 -9.81 6.91 -2.70
C GLY A 144 -9.46 7.64 -1.40
N HIS A 145 -10.49 8.12 -0.72
CA HIS A 145 -10.36 8.87 0.53
C HIS A 145 -10.16 7.96 1.73
N SER A 146 -9.38 8.41 2.73
CA SER A 146 -9.15 7.76 4.03
C SER A 146 -8.80 6.26 3.93
N THR A 147 -8.00 5.89 2.94
CA THR A 147 -7.60 4.51 2.70
C THR A 147 -6.08 4.42 2.65
N ALA A 148 -5.51 3.42 3.33
CA ALA A 148 -4.08 3.18 3.31
C ALA A 148 -3.60 2.73 1.92
N HIS A 149 -2.47 3.30 1.51
CA HIS A 149 -1.75 2.97 0.28
C HIS A 149 -0.26 2.89 0.55
N ASP A 150 0.37 1.83 0.05
CA ASP A 150 1.80 1.59 0.19
C ASP A 150 2.43 1.54 -1.20
N GLU A 151 3.43 2.41 -1.43
CA GLU A 151 4.33 2.29 -2.58
C GLU A 151 5.57 1.50 -2.17
N ILE A 152 5.85 0.43 -2.90
CA ILE A 152 6.93 -0.50 -2.60
C ILE A 152 7.95 -0.46 -3.73
N VAL A 153 9.16 -0.03 -3.41
CA VAL A 153 10.25 0.17 -4.37
C VAL A 153 11.42 -0.75 -4.02
N PRO A 154 11.61 -1.86 -4.77
CA PRO A 154 12.80 -2.68 -4.64
C PRO A 154 14.02 -1.99 -5.27
N PHE A 155 15.16 -2.06 -4.59
CA PHE A 155 16.45 -1.60 -5.10
C PHE A 155 17.58 -2.48 -4.59
N SER A 156 18.73 -2.45 -5.27
CA SER A 156 19.91 -3.20 -4.83
C SER A 156 21.15 -2.31 -4.79
N ILE A 157 22.03 -2.59 -3.84
CA ILE A 157 23.34 -1.93 -3.73
C ILE A 157 24.41 -2.99 -3.88
N ARG A 158 25.24 -2.88 -4.92
CA ARG A 158 26.33 -3.83 -5.22
C ARG A 158 27.54 -3.08 -5.74
N ARG A 159 28.72 -3.35 -5.17
CA ARG A 159 30.01 -2.74 -5.56
C ARG A 159 29.95 -1.21 -5.67
N GLY A 160 29.31 -0.57 -4.69
CA GLY A 160 29.13 0.90 -4.66
C GLY A 160 28.21 1.47 -5.76
N LYS A 161 27.37 0.63 -6.38
CA LYS A 161 26.34 1.08 -7.33
C LYS A 161 24.96 0.77 -6.78
N LEU A 162 24.05 1.71 -6.98
CA LEU A 162 22.62 1.56 -6.72
C LEU A 162 21.95 1.13 -8.03
N SER A 163 21.09 0.12 -7.97
CA SER A 163 20.21 -0.25 -9.08
C SER A 163 18.75 -0.22 -8.64
N VAL A 164 17.93 0.51 -9.40
CA VAL A 164 16.49 0.67 -9.16
C VAL A 164 15.77 0.74 -10.51
N GLN A 165 14.71 -0.05 -10.69
CA GLN A 165 13.91 -0.10 -11.93
C GLN A 165 14.73 -0.25 -13.25
N GLY A 166 15.87 -0.96 -13.18
CA GLY A 166 16.76 -1.16 -14.34
C GLY A 166 17.72 0.01 -14.60
N GLU A 167 17.58 1.13 -13.90
CA GLU A 167 18.56 2.22 -13.89
C GLU A 167 19.67 1.92 -12.88
N VAL A 168 20.88 2.40 -13.16
CA VAL A 168 22.07 2.19 -12.32
C VAL A 168 22.82 3.49 -12.13
N SER A 169 23.17 3.82 -10.89
CA SER A 169 23.97 5.01 -10.55
C SER A 169 25.02 4.71 -9.48
N THR A 170 25.94 5.65 -9.28
CA THR A 170 26.93 5.57 -8.21
C THR A 170 26.29 5.81 -6.85
N PHE A 171 26.57 4.93 -5.89
CA PHE A 171 26.08 5.02 -4.53
C PHE A 171 27.18 5.48 -3.57
N ASN A 172 26.89 6.51 -2.78
CA ASN A 172 27.85 7.17 -1.88
C ASN A 172 27.60 6.85 -0.39
N GLY A 173 26.87 5.77 -0.09
CA GLY A 173 26.52 5.39 1.29
C GLY A 173 25.26 6.07 1.84
N LYS A 174 24.62 6.93 1.05
CA LYS A 174 23.39 7.63 1.41
C LYS A 174 22.34 7.47 0.32
N LEU A 175 21.18 6.94 0.70
CA LEU A 175 20.00 6.87 -0.14
C LEU A 175 19.16 8.12 0.11
N THR A 176 18.92 8.91 -0.93
CA THR A 176 18.09 10.11 -0.87
C THR A 176 16.74 9.79 -1.51
N VAL A 177 15.67 9.87 -0.72
CA VAL A 177 14.28 9.71 -1.17
C VAL A 177 13.67 11.09 -1.26
N GLU A 178 13.28 11.54 -2.46
CA GLU A 178 12.73 12.88 -2.70
C GLU A 178 11.29 12.80 -3.17
N PHE A 179 10.41 13.59 -2.56
CA PHE A 179 9.05 13.81 -3.02
C PHE A 179 9.01 15.12 -3.77
N VAL A 180 8.88 15.04 -5.09
CA VAL A 180 9.10 16.14 -6.02
C VAL A 180 7.81 16.89 -6.25
N LYS A 181 7.87 18.22 -6.05
CA LYS A 181 6.73 19.10 -6.30
C LYS A 181 6.34 19.07 -7.78
N GLY A 182 5.12 18.57 -8.05
CA GLY A 182 4.47 18.65 -9.35
C GLY A 182 3.72 19.95 -9.57
N TYR A 183 2.96 20.04 -10.66
CA TYR A 183 2.13 21.21 -11.00
C TYR A 183 0.92 21.40 -10.08
N TYR A 184 0.40 20.30 -9.52
CA TYR A 184 -0.81 20.27 -8.69
C TYR A 184 -0.53 20.71 -7.24
N ASP A 185 -1.07 20.01 -6.24
CA ASP A 185 -0.81 20.32 -4.84
C ASP A 185 0.56 19.81 -4.34
N ASN A 186 0.78 19.86 -3.03
CA ASN A 186 2.05 19.63 -2.36
C ASN A 186 2.36 18.13 -2.22
N PRO A 187 3.62 17.70 -2.45
CA PRO A 187 4.05 16.35 -2.14
C PRO A 187 3.91 16.08 -0.65
N LYS A 188 3.60 14.83 -0.30
CA LYS A 188 3.44 14.40 1.10
C LYS A 188 3.83 12.95 1.29
N VAL A 189 4.10 12.55 2.53
CA VAL A 189 4.27 11.15 2.95
C VAL A 189 3.81 10.99 4.39
N CYS A 190 3.25 9.83 4.75
CA CYS A 190 2.77 9.54 6.10
C CYS A 190 3.83 8.82 6.94
N ALA A 191 4.43 7.78 6.39
CA ALA A 191 5.55 7.09 7.00
C ALA A 191 6.40 6.42 5.92
N LEU A 192 7.64 6.07 6.24
CA LEU A 192 8.47 5.29 5.34
C LEU A 192 9.49 4.47 6.10
N TYR A 193 9.87 3.33 5.53
CA TYR A 193 10.95 2.51 6.06
C TYR A 193 11.75 1.83 4.95
N VAL A 194 12.99 1.50 5.27
CA VAL A 194 13.89 0.73 4.42
C VAL A 194 14.27 -0.54 5.15
N MET A 195 14.09 -1.68 4.47
CA MET A 195 14.44 -2.99 5.00
C MET A 195 15.29 -3.78 4.01
N LYS A 196 16.09 -4.71 4.53
CA LYS A 196 16.83 -5.70 3.74
C LYS A 196 15.91 -6.88 3.42
N GLY A 197 15.84 -7.29 2.16
CA GLY A 197 14.96 -8.39 1.76
C GLY A 197 14.39 -8.23 0.35
N THR A 198 13.34 -9.01 0.07
CA THR A 198 12.62 -9.03 -1.20
C THR A 198 11.19 -8.55 -1.02
N LEU A 199 10.45 -8.44 -2.13
CA LEU A 199 9.06 -7.97 -2.12
C LEU A 199 8.13 -8.87 -1.29
N GLU A 200 8.42 -10.17 -1.22
CA GLU A 200 7.61 -11.16 -0.50
C GLU A 200 7.64 -10.94 1.02
N ASP A 201 8.66 -10.26 1.50
CA ASP A 201 8.85 -9.99 2.92
C ASP A 201 8.00 -8.82 3.44
N VAL A 202 7.46 -8.00 2.55
CA VAL A 202 6.74 -6.79 2.92
C VAL A 202 5.35 -7.15 3.44
N PRO A 203 4.97 -6.71 4.66
CA PRO A 203 3.61 -6.90 5.15
C PRO A 203 2.58 -6.26 4.22
N LYS A 204 1.53 -7.03 3.88
CA LYS A 204 0.47 -6.58 2.99
C LYS A 204 -0.63 -5.87 3.77
N LEU A 205 -1.11 -4.76 3.22
CA LEU A 205 -2.32 -4.09 3.68
C LEU A 205 -3.52 -5.02 3.61
N GLN A 206 -4.52 -4.79 4.49
CA GLN A 206 -5.77 -5.53 4.43
C GLN A 206 -6.48 -5.29 3.07
N PRO A 207 -7.30 -6.23 2.59
CA PRO A 207 -8.06 -6.06 1.35
C PRO A 207 -8.93 -4.80 1.37
N HIS A 208 -9.17 -4.22 0.19
CA HIS A 208 -10.06 -3.08 0.09
C HIS A 208 -11.51 -3.54 0.35
N PRO A 209 -12.25 -2.88 1.27
CA PRO A 209 -13.65 -3.22 1.52
C PRO A 209 -14.46 -3.16 0.22
N GLY A 210 -15.08 -4.28 -0.17
CA GLY A 210 -15.90 -4.38 -1.39
C GLY A 210 -15.17 -4.78 -2.68
N LEU A 211 -13.87 -5.09 -2.62
CA LEU A 211 -13.09 -5.68 -3.73
C LEU A 211 -12.42 -6.99 -3.32
N GLU A 212 -13.08 -7.76 -2.43
CA GLU A 212 -12.69 -9.14 -2.20
C GLU A 212 -12.84 -9.88 -3.54
N LYS A 213 -11.71 -10.32 -4.12
CA LYS A 213 -11.77 -11.28 -5.21
C LYS A 213 -12.33 -12.57 -4.61
N PRO A 214 -13.38 -13.18 -5.19
CA PRO A 214 -13.68 -14.56 -4.88
C PRO A 214 -12.37 -15.34 -5.08
N GLU A 215 -11.91 -16.03 -4.04
CA GLU A 215 -10.80 -16.96 -4.20
C GLU A 215 -11.20 -17.90 -5.34
N GLU A 216 -10.32 -18.04 -6.34
CA GLU A 216 -10.48 -19.05 -7.38
C GLU A 216 -10.41 -20.40 -6.66
N GLU A 217 -11.57 -20.92 -6.23
CA GLU A 217 -11.70 -22.32 -5.89
C GLU A 217 -11.31 -23.08 -7.16
N ASP A 218 -10.19 -23.79 -7.09
CA ASP A 218 -9.75 -24.80 -8.03
C ASP A 218 -10.86 -25.85 -8.16
N GLY A 219 -11.86 -25.55 -8.99
CA GLY A 219 -12.90 -26.46 -9.43
C GLY A 219 -12.34 -27.30 -10.56
N GLU A 220 -11.81 -28.47 -10.21
CA GLU A 220 -11.67 -29.59 -11.13
C GLU A 220 -13.05 -29.88 -11.74
N GLU A 221 -13.25 -29.52 -13.01
CA GLU A 221 -14.29 -30.13 -13.84
C GLU A 221 -13.60 -30.76 -15.06
N GLU A 222 -13.20 -32.02 -14.88
CA GLU A 222 -13.16 -32.96 -16.00
C GLU A 222 -14.61 -33.27 -16.40
N GLU A 223 -14.99 -33.02 -17.66
CA GLU A 223 -15.94 -33.88 -18.37
C GLU A 223 -15.55 -34.01 -19.85
N ASP A 224 -15.14 -35.22 -20.20
CA ASP A 224 -15.03 -35.75 -21.55
C ASP A 224 -16.39 -35.72 -22.28
N SER A 225 -16.38 -35.39 -23.58
CA SER A 225 -17.27 -36.08 -24.53
C SER A 225 -16.75 -35.99 -25.98
N GLU A 226 -16.56 -37.17 -26.56
CA GLU A 226 -16.12 -37.44 -27.93
C GLU A 226 -17.11 -36.99 -29.03
N GLY A 227 -16.58 -36.75 -30.24
CA GLY A 227 -17.22 -37.23 -31.49
C GLY A 227 -17.37 -36.23 -32.66
N GLY A 228 -16.63 -36.46 -33.76
CA GLY A 228 -17.10 -36.19 -35.12
C GLY A 228 -16.18 -35.39 -36.07
N GLU A 229 -15.56 -36.11 -37.01
CA GLU A 229 -14.86 -35.64 -38.24
C GLU A 229 -15.82 -34.80 -39.16
N GLU A 230 -15.45 -33.98 -40.15
CA GLU A 230 -14.37 -34.02 -41.15
C GLU A 230 -14.37 -32.70 -41.97
N GLY A 231 -13.21 -32.23 -42.46
CA GLY A 231 -13.11 -31.55 -43.78
C GLY A 231 -12.73 -30.04 -43.87
N GLY A 232 -11.51 -29.75 -44.37
CA GLY A 232 -11.35 -28.78 -45.48
C GLY A 232 -10.52 -27.47 -45.35
N LYS A 233 -9.19 -27.58 -45.53
CA LYS A 233 -8.24 -26.70 -46.31
C LYS A 233 -8.05 -25.16 -46.03
N ILE A 234 -6.82 -24.85 -45.60
CA ILE A 234 -5.80 -23.84 -46.08
C ILE A 234 -6.16 -22.32 -46.11
N LYS A 235 -5.41 -21.48 -45.33
CA LYS A 235 -4.47 -20.41 -45.82
C LYS A 235 -3.90 -19.46 -44.72
N VAL A 236 -2.57 -19.50 -44.56
CA VAL A 236 -1.56 -18.40 -44.54
C VAL A 236 -1.66 -17.22 -43.51
N THR A 237 -0.64 -17.13 -42.62
CA THR A 237 -0.15 -16.03 -41.73
C THR A 237 0.22 -14.70 -42.46
N PRO A 238 0.39 -13.50 -41.84
CA PRO A 238 1.04 -13.24 -40.52
C PRO A 238 0.52 -12.02 -39.70
N GLY A 239 1.03 -11.86 -38.45
CA GLY A 239 1.17 -10.53 -37.82
C GLY A 239 0.61 -10.36 -36.40
N SER A 240 1.43 -10.68 -35.39
CA SER A 240 1.19 -10.36 -33.98
C SER A 240 1.14 -8.84 -33.74
N LYS A 241 -0.07 -8.31 -33.54
CA LYS A 241 -0.32 -7.11 -32.74
C LYS A 241 -1.26 -7.53 -31.61
N ASN A 242 -0.74 -7.67 -30.39
CA ASN A 242 -1.57 -7.84 -29.19
C ASN A 242 -2.32 -6.53 -28.93
N ARG A 243 -3.44 -6.35 -29.64
CA ARG A 243 -4.46 -5.36 -29.33
C ARG A 243 -5.22 -5.90 -28.12
N VAL A 244 -4.91 -5.38 -26.94
CA VAL A 244 -5.65 -5.69 -25.71
C VAL A 244 -7.11 -5.37 -25.98
N GLN A 245 -7.94 -6.40 -25.97
CA GLN A 245 -9.36 -6.32 -26.18
C GLN A 245 -9.94 -5.72 -24.90
N SER A 246 -10.28 -4.43 -24.93
CA SER A 246 -10.98 -3.77 -23.82
C SER A 246 -12.25 -4.56 -23.53
N GLY A 247 -12.35 -5.12 -22.32
CA GLY A 247 -13.58 -5.75 -21.84
C GLY A 247 -14.75 -4.76 -21.89
N PRO A 248 -16.00 -5.26 -21.79
CA PRO A 248 -17.18 -4.40 -21.72
C PRO A 248 -17.00 -3.36 -20.61
N ARG A 249 -17.30 -2.09 -20.90
CA ARG A 249 -17.29 -1.02 -19.88
C ARG A 249 -18.19 -1.45 -18.73
N THR A 250 -17.61 -1.69 -17.56
CA THR A 250 -18.35 -1.94 -16.33
C THR A 250 -19.28 -0.76 -16.08
N PRO A 251 -20.60 -0.95 -16.05
CA PRO A 251 -21.52 0.13 -15.72
C PRO A 251 -21.19 0.63 -14.32
N ASN A 252 -21.12 1.95 -14.15
CA ASN A 252 -20.91 2.55 -12.84
C ASN A 252 -22.00 2.05 -11.87
N PRO A 253 -21.65 1.38 -10.75
CA PRO A 253 -22.62 0.84 -9.80
C PRO A 253 -23.49 1.91 -9.12
N TYR A 254 -23.12 3.19 -9.24
CA TYR A 254 -23.88 4.34 -8.72
C TYR A 254 -24.72 5.06 -9.78
N ALA A 255 -24.78 4.57 -11.02
CA ALA A 255 -25.64 5.17 -12.05
C ALA A 255 -27.14 4.98 -11.79
N ALA A 256 -27.50 4.07 -10.87
CA ALA A 256 -28.88 3.77 -10.51
C ALA A 256 -29.37 4.48 -9.24
N ASP A 257 -28.66 5.50 -8.76
CA ASP A 257 -29.08 6.24 -7.57
C ASP A 257 -30.26 7.18 -7.89
N ASN A 258 -31.47 6.61 -7.85
CA ASN A 258 -32.74 7.32 -8.00
C ASN A 258 -33.13 8.14 -6.75
N SER A 259 -32.18 8.37 -5.82
CA SER A 259 -32.37 9.17 -4.60
C SER A 259 -32.81 10.61 -4.89
N SER A 260 -32.53 11.12 -6.10
CA SER A 260 -32.99 12.42 -6.59
C SER A 260 -34.51 12.51 -6.85
N LEU A 261 -35.21 11.38 -7.04
CA LEU A 261 -36.68 11.34 -7.22
C LEU A 261 -37.46 11.15 -5.92
N MET A 262 -36.85 10.59 -4.87
CA MET A 262 -37.51 10.34 -3.58
C MET A 262 -37.74 11.63 -2.78
N PHE A 263 -36.82 12.58 -2.87
CA PHE A 263 -36.90 13.85 -2.13
C PHE A 263 -38.09 14.73 -2.53
N PRO A 264 -38.38 14.98 -3.83
CA PRO A 264 -39.54 15.78 -4.23
C PRO A 264 -40.88 15.10 -3.92
N ILE A 265 -40.97 13.76 -3.93
CA ILE A 265 -42.20 13.03 -3.60
C ILE A 265 -42.52 13.15 -2.10
N LEU A 266 -41.52 13.03 -1.23
CA LEU A 266 -41.72 13.18 0.22
C LEU A 266 -42.12 14.62 0.60
N VAL A 267 -41.54 15.62 -0.07
CA VAL A 267 -41.95 17.03 0.09
C VAL A 267 -43.39 17.25 -0.41
N ALA A 268 -43.78 16.62 -1.52
CA ALA A 268 -45.15 16.71 -2.01
C ALA A 268 -46.17 16.13 -1.00
N PHE A 269 -45.92 14.96 -0.41
CA PHE A 269 -46.80 14.41 0.63
C PHE A 269 -46.80 15.23 1.93
N GLY A 270 -45.64 15.76 2.34
CA GLY A 270 -45.51 16.59 3.55
C GLY A 270 -46.28 17.91 3.49
N VAL A 271 -46.45 18.49 2.30
CA VAL A 271 -47.19 19.75 2.09
C VAL A 271 -48.65 19.51 1.70
N PHE A 272 -48.95 18.41 1.00
CA PHE A 272 -50.31 18.14 0.50
C PHE A 272 -51.27 17.62 1.59
N ILE A 273 -50.79 16.81 2.53
CA ILE A 273 -51.66 16.24 3.59
C ILE A 273 -52.20 17.32 4.56
N PRO A 274 -51.39 18.29 5.04
CA PRO A 274 -51.90 19.36 5.91
C PRO A 274 -52.81 20.34 5.17
N THR A 275 -52.50 20.65 3.90
CA THR A 275 -53.28 21.60 3.10
C THR A 275 -54.66 21.04 2.71
N LEU A 276 -54.75 19.73 2.41
CA LEU A 276 -56.03 19.05 2.20
C LEU A 276 -56.87 19.01 3.48
N PHE A 277 -56.25 18.77 4.64
CA PHE A 277 -56.95 18.78 5.93
C PHE A 277 -57.48 20.17 6.32
N CYS A 278 -56.77 21.23 5.94
CA CYS A 278 -57.21 22.61 6.14
C CYS A 278 -58.32 23.04 5.15
N LEU A 279 -58.34 22.51 3.92
CA LEU A 279 -59.38 22.80 2.92
C LEU A 279 -60.67 22.00 3.12
N CYS A 280 -60.59 20.80 3.71
CA CYS A 280 -61.77 19.96 4.00
C CYS A 280 -62.47 20.31 5.34
N ARG A 281 -62.05 21.37 6.03
CA ARG A 281 -62.69 21.88 7.26
C ARG A 281 -63.27 23.29 7.15
N LEU A 282 -63.62 23.71 5.93
CA LEU A 282 -64.44 24.88 5.61
C LEU A 282 -65.83 24.43 5.12
#